data_AF-H2IU07-F1
#
_entry.id   AF-H2IU07-F1
#
_cell.length_a   1.000
_cell.length_b   1.000
_cell.length_c   1.000
_cell.angle_alpha   90.00
_cell.angle_beta   90.00
_cell.angle_gamma   90.00
#
_symmetry.space_group_name_H-M   'P 1'
#
loop_
_entity.id
_entity.type
_entity.pdbx_description
1 polymer ?
#
loop_
_entity_poly.entity_id
_entity_poly.type
_entity_poly.pdbx_seq_one_letter_code
_entity_poly.pdbx_strand_id
1 'polypeptide(L)'
;MRKTLLACVLLTLSASSFAAPQLETISRLQYGKAWAFTREEVMLQCRPGNALYVINDSTLAQYPLNDVAKEQVKNHQVQAVPLEKIWLDDPQKPGQKMSLAPFIAKARSLC
;
A
#
# COMPACT_ATOMS: atom_id res chain seq x y z
N MET A 1 -27.23 -15.15 40.04
CA MET A 1 -25.75 -15.12 39.95
C MET A 1 -25.20 -15.82 38.70
N ARG A 2 -25.65 -17.04 38.34
CA ARG A 2 -25.12 -17.78 37.17
C ARG A 2 -25.45 -17.18 35.80
N LYS A 3 -26.63 -16.54 35.64
CA LYS A 3 -27.07 -15.90 34.38
C LYS A 3 -26.41 -14.54 34.12
N THR A 4 -26.06 -13.80 35.18
CA THR A 4 -25.35 -12.52 35.09
C THR A 4 -23.87 -12.68 34.74
N LEU A 5 -23.25 -13.81 35.12
CA LEU A 5 -21.88 -14.14 34.72
C LEU A 5 -21.78 -14.43 33.21
N LEU A 6 -22.77 -15.12 32.62
CA LEU A 6 -22.78 -15.39 31.17
C LEU A 6 -22.88 -14.10 30.34
N ALA A 7 -23.69 -13.14 30.78
CA ALA A 7 -23.84 -11.85 30.11
C ALA A 7 -22.53 -11.03 30.13
N CYS A 8 -21.74 -11.15 31.19
CA CYS A 8 -20.45 -10.46 31.33
C CYS A 8 -19.38 -11.04 30.39
N VAL A 9 -19.38 -12.36 30.15
CA VAL A 9 -18.44 -13.04 29.24
C VAL A 9 -18.74 -12.75 27.75
N LEU A 10 -20.01 -12.54 27.39
CA LEU A 10 -20.40 -12.23 26.01
C LEU A 10 -20.05 -10.79 25.59
N LEU A 11 -19.92 -9.86 26.54
CA LEU A 11 -19.57 -8.45 26.26
C LEU A 11 -18.08 -8.24 25.96
N THR A 12 -17.20 -9.16 26.36
CA THR A 12 -15.74 -9.01 26.17
C THR A 12 -15.24 -9.48 24.79
N LEU A 13 -16.09 -10.07 23.95
CA LEU A 13 -15.72 -10.58 22.62
C LEU A 13 -15.94 -9.56 21.49
N SER A 14 -16.43 -8.36 21.82
CA SER A 14 -16.98 -7.41 20.84
C SER A 14 -16.06 -6.22 20.54
N ALA A 15 -14.76 -6.41 20.25
CA ALA A 15 -13.93 -5.32 19.69
C ALA A 15 -12.58 -5.81 19.14
N SER A 16 -12.59 -6.49 18.00
CA SER A 16 -11.41 -6.53 17.14
C SER A 16 -11.83 -6.10 15.75
N SER A 17 -12.11 -4.81 15.59
CA SER A 17 -12.22 -4.21 14.26
C SER A 17 -10.81 -4.16 13.69
N PHE A 18 -10.41 -5.21 12.97
CA PHE A 18 -9.29 -5.11 12.06
C PHE A 18 -9.73 -4.12 10.99
N ALA A 19 -9.24 -2.88 11.08
CA ALA A 19 -9.42 -1.92 10.01
C ALA A 19 -8.95 -2.60 8.72
N ALA A 20 -9.85 -2.73 7.74
CA ALA A 20 -9.48 -3.22 6.43
C ALA A 20 -8.30 -2.37 5.93
N PRO A 21 -7.27 -2.97 5.31
CA PRO A 21 -6.11 -2.21 4.88
C PRO A 21 -6.59 -1.10 3.95
N GLN A 22 -6.29 0.14 4.32
CA GLN A 22 -6.75 1.31 3.58
C GLN A 22 -6.11 1.27 2.19
N LEU A 23 -6.98 1.17 1.18
CA LEU A 23 -6.64 1.15 -0.23
C LEU A 23 -7.14 2.43 -0.86
N GLU A 24 -6.29 3.06 -1.67
CA GLU A 24 -6.70 4.23 -2.44
C GLU A 24 -6.22 4.12 -3.88
N THR A 25 -7.17 4.19 -4.81
CA THR A 25 -6.88 4.28 -6.24
C THR A 25 -6.45 5.70 -6.58
N ILE A 26 -5.32 5.81 -7.27
CA ILE A 26 -4.80 7.06 -7.81
C ILE A 26 -4.54 6.91 -9.30
N SER A 27 -4.58 8.03 -10.03
CA SER A 27 -4.46 8.02 -11.48
C SER A 27 -3.46 9.04 -12.02
N ARG A 28 -2.98 8.77 -13.23
CA ARG A 28 -2.16 9.70 -14.01
C ARG A 28 -2.86 11.03 -14.23
N LEU A 29 -4.18 11.03 -14.41
CA LEU A 29 -4.98 12.24 -14.57
C LEU A 29 -4.87 13.15 -13.34
N GLN A 30 -4.91 12.58 -12.14
CA GLN A 30 -4.81 13.32 -10.87
C GLN A 30 -3.42 13.94 -10.66
N TYR A 31 -2.34 13.23 -11.01
CA TYR A 31 -0.96 13.64 -10.70
C TYR A 31 -0.24 14.32 -11.89
N GLY A 32 -0.77 14.21 -13.10
CA GLY A 32 -0.24 14.85 -14.30
C GLY A 32 1.25 14.54 -14.51
N LYS A 33 2.07 15.61 -14.58
CA LYS A 33 3.52 15.50 -14.81
C LYS A 33 4.28 14.81 -13.67
N ALA A 34 3.70 14.69 -12.48
CA ALA A 34 4.33 14.00 -11.36
C ALA A 34 4.14 12.48 -11.40
N TRP A 35 3.34 11.96 -12.34
CA TRP A 35 3.04 10.53 -12.45
C TRP A 35 4.29 9.67 -12.71
N ALA A 36 4.48 8.63 -11.89
CA ALA A 36 5.70 7.81 -11.92
C ALA A 36 5.52 6.38 -12.44
N PHE A 37 4.30 5.98 -12.80
CA PHE A 37 3.99 4.59 -13.12
C PHE A 37 3.64 4.38 -14.60
N THR A 38 3.98 3.23 -15.17
CA THR A 38 3.62 2.86 -16.55
C THR A 38 2.13 2.58 -16.75
N ARG A 39 1.38 2.46 -15.64
CA ARG A 39 -0.09 2.27 -15.63
C ARG A 39 -0.79 3.61 -15.59
N GLU A 40 -2.01 3.67 -16.11
CA GLU A 40 -2.85 4.87 -16.01
C GLU A 40 -3.42 5.04 -14.59
N GLU A 41 -3.69 3.94 -13.89
CA GLU A 41 -4.14 3.93 -12.50
C GLU A 41 -3.43 2.83 -11.71
N VAL A 42 -3.28 3.05 -10.40
CA VAL A 42 -2.77 2.06 -9.45
C VAL A 42 -3.47 2.24 -8.10
N MET A 43 -3.47 1.21 -7.27
CA MET A 43 -3.89 1.33 -5.87
C MET A 43 -2.68 1.48 -4.96
N LEU A 44 -2.77 2.37 -3.97
CA LEU A 44 -1.82 2.49 -2.88
C LEU A 44 -2.35 1.75 -1.66
N GLN A 45 -1.44 1.14 -0.90
CA GLN A 45 -1.75 0.45 0.34
C GLN A 45 -0.69 0.72 1.39
N CYS A 46 -1.12 0.94 2.63
CA CYS A 46 -0.26 0.78 3.81
C CYS A 46 -0.58 -0.53 4.53
N ARG A 47 0.47 -1.25 4.94
CA ARG A 47 0.42 -2.51 5.68
C ARG A 47 1.07 -2.36 7.06
N PRO A 48 0.84 -3.31 7.98
CA PRO A 48 1.49 -3.32 9.29
C PRO A 48 2.99 -3.06 9.20
N GLY A 49 3.50 -2.24 10.13
CA GLY A 49 4.88 -1.77 10.12
C GLY A 49 5.15 -0.58 9.19
N ASN A 50 4.12 0.10 8.68
CA ASN A 50 4.23 1.17 7.69
C ASN A 50 4.86 0.69 6.37
N ALA A 51 4.57 -0.54 5.96
CA ALA A 51 5.03 -1.08 4.69
C ALA A 51 4.11 -0.59 3.56
N LEU A 52 4.68 0.12 2.60
CA LEU A 52 3.93 0.81 1.56
C LEU A 52 4.02 0.04 0.25
N TYR A 53 2.89 -0.11 -0.44
CA TYR A 53 2.82 -0.83 -1.71
C TYR A 53 2.04 -0.05 -2.76
N VAL A 54 2.49 -0.18 -4.02
CA VAL A 54 1.65 0.02 -5.20
C VAL A 54 1.07 -1.33 -5.58
N ILE A 55 -0.18 -1.36 -6.02
CA ILE A 55 -0.87 -2.54 -6.53
C ILE A 55 -1.41 -2.23 -7.92
N ASN A 56 -1.13 -3.11 -8.88
CA ASN A 56 -1.79 -3.08 -10.18
C ASN A 56 -3.27 -3.46 -9.99
N ASP A 57 -4.17 -2.55 -10.35
CA ASP A 57 -5.63 -2.70 -10.20
C ASP A 57 -6.23 -3.88 -10.97
N SER A 58 -5.59 -4.28 -12.07
CA SER A 58 -6.08 -5.29 -13.00
C SER A 58 -5.54 -6.68 -12.67
N THR A 59 -4.28 -6.78 -12.22
CA THR A 59 -3.60 -8.07 -11.98
C THR A 59 -3.35 -8.37 -10.51
N LEU A 60 -3.59 -7.39 -9.63
CA LEU A 60 -3.26 -7.44 -8.20
C LEU A 60 -1.76 -7.64 -7.91
N ALA A 61 -0.89 -7.49 -8.91
CA ALA A 61 0.55 -7.50 -8.71
C ALA A 61 0.97 -6.37 -7.77
N GLN A 62 1.81 -6.68 -6.78
CA GLN A 62 2.25 -5.75 -5.74
C GLN A 62 3.68 -5.32 -5.99
N TYR A 63 3.99 -4.07 -5.67
CA TYR A 63 5.31 -3.46 -5.84
C TYR A 63 5.68 -2.70 -4.56
N PRO A 64 6.81 -3.01 -3.90
CA PRO A 64 7.19 -2.35 -2.65
C PRO A 64 7.65 -0.90 -2.90
N LEU A 65 7.10 0.07 -2.15
CA LEU A 65 7.42 1.50 -2.26
C LEU A 65 8.47 2.00 -1.29
N ASN A 66 8.69 1.30 -0.18
CA ASN A 66 9.66 1.69 0.85
C ASN A 66 10.47 0.48 1.35
N ASP A 67 11.49 0.76 2.16
CA ASP A 67 12.43 -0.27 2.59
C ASP A 67 11.78 -1.31 3.50
N VAL A 68 10.78 -0.93 4.32
CA VAL A 68 10.01 -1.90 5.11
C VAL A 68 9.26 -2.88 4.21
N ALA A 69 8.61 -2.39 3.15
CA ALA A 69 7.94 -3.27 2.19
C ALA A 69 8.95 -4.17 1.46
N LYS A 70 10.12 -3.65 1.07
CA LYS A 70 11.18 -4.48 0.46
C LYS A 70 11.67 -5.57 1.42
N GLU A 71 11.80 -5.26 2.71
CA GLU A 71 12.18 -6.22 3.73
C GLU A 71 11.11 -7.30 3.91
N GLN A 72 9.83 -6.95 3.94
CA GLN A 72 8.73 -7.92 3.99
C GLN A 72 8.76 -8.88 2.80
N VAL A 73 9.07 -8.38 1.60
CA VAL A 73 9.21 -9.21 0.39
C VAL A 73 10.43 -10.12 0.50
N LYS A 74 11.58 -9.59 0.95
CA LYS A 74 12.81 -10.36 1.18
C LYS A 74 12.61 -11.49 2.20
N ASN A 75 11.82 -11.22 3.24
CA ASN A 75 11.50 -12.17 4.29
C ASN A 75 10.32 -13.10 3.93
N HIS A 76 9.87 -13.08 2.67
CA HIS A 76 8.77 -13.90 2.15
C HIS A 76 7.42 -13.69 2.86
N GLN A 77 7.24 -12.57 3.56
CA GLN A 77 5.98 -12.21 4.21
C GLN A 77 4.94 -11.71 3.20
N VAL A 78 5.41 -11.18 2.06
CA VAL A 78 4.56 -10.65 0.99
C VAL A 78 5.11 -11.09 -0.37
N GLN A 79 4.23 -11.59 -1.23
CA GLN A 79 4.55 -11.84 -2.65
C GLN A 79 4.42 -10.52 -3.42
N ALA A 80 5.54 -10.02 -3.94
CA ALA A 80 5.60 -8.81 -4.75
C ALA A 80 6.66 -8.95 -5.84
N VAL A 81 6.59 -8.08 -6.84
CA VAL A 81 7.57 -7.98 -7.92
C VAL A 81 8.33 -6.65 -7.82
N PRO A 82 9.53 -6.54 -8.43
CA PRO A 82 10.31 -5.31 -8.38
C PRO A 82 9.56 -4.10 -8.95
N LEU A 83 9.65 -2.95 -8.26
CA LEU A 83 8.97 -1.70 -8.63
C LEU A 83 9.43 -1.19 -10.01
N GLU A 84 10.67 -1.49 -10.37
CA GLU A 84 11.33 -1.10 -11.62
C GLU A 84 10.55 -1.57 -12.86
N LYS A 85 9.72 -2.61 -12.73
CA LYS A 85 8.85 -3.10 -13.83
C LYS A 85 7.77 -2.10 -14.24
N ILE A 86 7.38 -1.19 -13.34
CA ILE A 86 6.36 -0.17 -13.60
C ILE A 86 6.87 1.25 -13.38
N TRP A 87 8.13 1.44 -12.99
CA TRP A 87 8.68 2.75 -12.67
C TRP A 87 9.20 3.46 -13.92
N LEU A 88 8.54 4.55 -14.28
CA LEU A 88 8.90 5.39 -15.42
C LEU A 88 10.26 6.08 -15.22
N ASP A 89 10.99 6.21 -16.33
CA ASP A 89 12.12 7.12 -16.44
C ASP A 89 11.63 8.58 -16.45
N ASP A 90 12.43 9.49 -15.91
CA ASP A 90 12.15 10.92 -15.90
C ASP A 90 12.55 11.53 -17.27
N PRO A 91 11.57 11.97 -18.09
CA PRO A 91 11.87 12.52 -19.41
C PRO A 91 12.63 13.85 -19.33
N GLN A 92 12.64 14.52 -18.17
CA GLN A 92 13.38 15.76 -17.95
C GLN A 92 14.80 15.51 -17.43
N LYS A 93 15.08 14.30 -16.94
CA LYS A 93 16.38 13.91 -16.36
C LYS A 93 16.82 12.55 -16.89
N PRO A 94 17.48 12.51 -18.07
CA PRO A 94 17.95 11.27 -18.66
C PRO A 94 18.75 10.40 -17.68
N GLY A 95 18.41 9.11 -17.61
CA GLY A 95 19.05 8.15 -16.69
C GLY A 95 18.52 8.16 -15.26
N GLN A 96 17.54 9.02 -14.93
CA GLN A 96 16.87 9.03 -13.63
C GLN A 96 15.44 8.50 -13.76
N LYS A 97 14.92 7.97 -12.66
CA LYS A 97 13.52 7.57 -12.54
C LYS A 97 12.65 8.73 -12.03
N MET A 98 11.36 8.70 -12.36
CA MET A 98 10.38 9.65 -11.84
C MET A 98 10.37 9.66 -10.30
N SER A 99 10.15 10.82 -9.67
CA SER A 99 10.11 10.88 -8.21
C SER A 99 8.92 10.09 -7.65
N LEU A 100 9.18 9.26 -6.62
CA LEU A 100 8.13 8.55 -5.89
C LEU A 100 7.56 9.32 -4.69
N ALA A 101 8.15 10.47 -4.36
CA ALA A 101 7.82 11.24 -3.16
C ALA A 101 6.31 11.51 -2.96
N PRO A 102 5.55 11.99 -3.96
CA PRO A 102 4.11 12.24 -3.77
C PRO A 102 3.32 10.96 -3.49
N PHE A 103 3.69 9.84 -4.10
CA PHE A 103 3.02 8.55 -3.90
C PHE A 103 3.37 7.91 -2.56
N ILE A 104 4.61 8.06 -2.11
CA ILE A 104 5.03 7.65 -0.76
C ILE A 104 4.29 8.46 0.30
N ALA A 105 4.21 9.79 0.14
CA ALA A 105 3.47 10.65 1.06
C ALA A 105 1.99 10.24 1.12
N LYS A 106 1.39 9.99 -0.05
CA LYS A 106 0.00 9.53 -0.13
C LYS A 106 -0.21 8.17 0.53
N ALA A 107 0.62 7.18 0.22
CA ALA A 107 0.53 5.85 0.83
C ALA A 107 0.73 5.89 2.35
N ARG A 108 1.61 6.77 2.86
CA ARG A 108 1.80 6.97 4.31
C ARG A 108 0.56 7.53 5.00
N SER A 109 -0.26 8.32 4.30
CA SER A 109 -1.51 8.84 4.87
C SER A 109 -2.57 7.75 5.11
N LEU A 110 -2.33 6.53 4.64
CA LEU A 110 -3.22 5.37 4.78
C LEU A 110 -2.87 4.43 5.96
N CYS A 111 -1.91 4.78 6.82
CA CYS A 111 -1.31 3.86 7.80
C CYS A 111 -1.99 3.77 9.19
#